data_AF-A0ABD4ZWK9-F1
#
_entry.id   AF-A0ABD4ZWK9-F1
#
_cell.length_a   1.000
_cell.length_b   1.000
_cell.length_c   1.000
_cell.angle_alpha   90.00
_cell.angle_beta   90.00
_cell.angle_gamma   90.00
#
_symmetry.space_group_name_H-M   'P 1'
#
loop_
_entity.id
_entity.type
_entity.pdbx_description
1 polymer ?
#
loop_
_entity_poly.entity_id
_entity_poly.type
_entity_poly.pdbx_seq_one_letter_code
_entity_poly.pdbx_strand_id
1 'polypeptide(L)'
;MSVFYEWNQEKKKILFSAENNDLLYVGGFYRIHKNGAGFETESVIMTTTPSKSVEPIHDRMPLIIKKNDINNWLSDIEFARNYLSTDMPELALSDAK
;
A
#
# COMPACT_ATOMS: atom_id res chain seq x y z
N MET A 1 -0.83 -8.12 -0.01
CA MET A 1 -2.30 -8.17 -0.01
C MET A 1 -2.78 -8.49 -1.42
N SER A 2 -3.96 -9.09 -1.59
CA SER A 2 -4.52 -9.32 -2.94
C SER A 2 -5.24 -8.07 -3.48
N VAL A 3 -5.91 -7.33 -2.60
CA VAL A 3 -6.74 -6.16 -2.93
C VAL A 3 -6.74 -5.17 -1.76
N PHE A 4 -7.16 -3.92 -2.00
CA PHE A 4 -7.61 -2.99 -0.97
C PHE A 4 -8.90 -2.28 -1.43
N TYR A 5 -9.54 -1.55 -0.51
CA TYR A 5 -10.77 -0.84 -0.79
C TYR A 5 -10.62 0.64 -0.49
N GLU A 6 -11.28 1.47 -1.29
CA GLU A 6 -11.51 2.87 -0.99
C GLU A 6 -12.97 3.24 -1.22
N TRP A 7 -13.39 4.36 -0.64
CA TRP A 7 -14.74 4.88 -0.79
C TRP A 7 -14.67 6.15 -1.63
N ASN A 8 -15.46 6.18 -2.71
CA ASN A 8 -15.61 7.41 -3.48
C ASN A 8 -16.42 8.46 -2.69
N GLN A 9 -16.60 9.64 -3.27
CA GLN A 9 -17.35 10.75 -2.65
C GLN A 9 -18.81 10.39 -2.31
N GLU A 10 -19.41 9.44 -3.03
CA GLU A 10 -20.76 8.93 -2.80
C GLU A 10 -20.81 7.80 -1.75
N LYS A 11 -19.67 7.49 -1.10
CA LYS A 11 -19.49 6.35 -0.19
C LYS A 11 -19.72 4.99 -0.86
N LYS A 12 -19.62 4.91 -2.18
CA LYS A 12 -19.55 3.63 -2.91
C LYS A 12 -18.18 3.01 -2.68
N LYS A 13 -18.18 1.74 -2.28
CA LYS A 13 -16.97 0.95 -2.05
C LYS A 13 -16.40 0.47 -3.37
N ILE A 14 -15.17 0.86 -3.65
CA ILE A 14 -14.40 0.47 -4.84
C ILE A 14 -13.28 -0.47 -4.41
N LEU A 15 -13.05 -1.53 -5.19
CA LEU A 15 -11.97 -2.48 -4.98
C LEU A 15 -10.83 -2.17 -5.95
N PHE A 16 -9.60 -2.12 -5.43
CA PHE A 16 -8.37 -1.98 -6.20
C PHE A 16 -7.52 -3.24 -6.10
N SER A 17 -7.00 -3.70 -7.24
CA SER A 17 -6.08 -4.84 -7.34
C SER A 17 -4.92 -4.53 -8.28
N ALA A 18 -3.85 -5.33 -8.19
CA ALA A 18 -2.84 -5.34 -9.24
C ALA A 18 -3.45 -5.79 -10.57
N GLU A 19 -2.82 -5.44 -11.68
CA GLU A 19 -3.11 -6.04 -12.97
C GLU A 19 -2.85 -7.56 -12.92
N ASN A 20 -3.58 -8.33 -13.74
CA ASN A 20 -3.46 -9.79 -13.84
C ASN A 20 -3.68 -10.57 -12.53
N ASN A 21 -4.39 -10.00 -11.54
CA ASN A 21 -4.61 -10.59 -10.22
C ASN A 21 -3.32 -10.92 -9.44
N ASP A 22 -2.25 -10.17 -9.68
CA ASP A 22 -1.02 -10.30 -8.91
C ASP A 22 -1.16 -9.75 -7.47
N LEU A 23 -0.16 -10.04 -6.62
CA LEU A 23 -0.10 -9.54 -5.25
C LEU A 23 0.39 -8.09 -5.20
N LEU A 24 -0.25 -7.29 -4.35
CA LEU A 24 0.22 -5.96 -3.95
C LEU A 24 1.13 -6.09 -2.71
N TYR A 25 2.39 -5.69 -2.84
CA TYR A 25 3.30 -5.53 -1.71
C TYR A 25 3.26 -4.06 -1.29
N VAL A 26 3.04 -3.79 -0.01
CA VAL A 26 2.89 -2.41 0.48
C VAL A 26 4.01 -2.05 1.46
N GLY A 27 4.52 -0.83 1.32
CA GLY A 27 5.46 -0.25 2.26
C GLY A 27 4.77 0.06 3.58
N GLY A 28 5.48 -0.12 4.69
CA GLY A 28 4.94 0.05 6.02
C GLY A 28 6.01 0.03 7.09
N PHE A 29 5.59 0.31 8.31
CA PHE A 29 6.41 0.15 9.49
C PHE A 29 5.74 -0.85 10.43
N TYR A 30 6.55 -1.52 11.23
CA TYR A 30 6.06 -2.31 12.34
C TYR A 30 6.89 -2.03 13.59
N ARG A 31 6.30 -2.30 14.75
CA ARG A 31 6.96 -2.17 16.05
C ARG A 31 6.50 -3.31 16.94
N ILE A 32 7.43 -3.84 17.73
CA ILE A 32 7.16 -4.89 18.72
C ILE A 32 7.35 -4.28 20.09
N HIS A 33 6.31 -4.34 20.92
CA HIS A 33 6.32 -3.81 22.28
C HIS A 33 6.11 -4.93 23.30
N LYS A 34 6.76 -4.81 24.45
CA LYS A 34 6.51 -5.67 25.59
C LYS A 34 5.51 -4.97 26.53
N ASN A 35 4.40 -5.63 26.84
CA ASN A 35 3.42 -5.19 27.81
C ASN A 35 3.33 -6.20 28.98
N GLY A 36 2.46 -5.94 29.96
CA GLY A 36 2.29 -6.82 31.12
C GLY A 36 1.77 -8.23 30.79
N ALA A 37 1.24 -8.45 29.57
CA ALA A 37 0.69 -9.70 29.09
C ALA A 37 1.60 -10.44 28.09
N GLY A 38 2.71 -9.84 27.63
CA GLY A 38 3.64 -10.46 26.69
C GLY A 38 4.20 -9.49 25.65
N PHE A 39 4.41 -9.99 24.42
CA PHE A 39 4.80 -9.18 23.27
C PHE A 39 3.60 -8.88 22.38
N GLU A 40 3.48 -7.64 21.96
CA GLU A 40 2.45 -7.14 21.06
C GLU A 40 3.13 -6.55 19.82
N THR A 41 2.61 -6.87 18.64
CA THR A 41 3.14 -6.37 17.36
C THR A 41 2.11 -5.46 16.73
N GLU A 42 2.53 -4.24 16.39
CA GLU A 42 1.72 -3.26 15.69
C GLU A 42 2.35 -2.96 14.34
N SER A 43 1.52 -2.66 13.34
CA SER A 43 1.99 -2.28 12.01
C SER A 43 1.14 -1.17 11.41
N VAL A 44 1.75 -0.37 10.55
CA VAL A 44 1.11 0.71 9.80
C VAL A 44 1.51 0.60 8.34
N ILE A 45 0.58 0.95 7.45
CA ILE A 45 0.83 1.03 6.01
C ILE A 45 1.20 2.48 5.67
N MET A 46 2.23 2.67 4.87
CA MET A 46 2.58 3.98 4.32
C MET A 46 1.64 4.34 3.18
N THR A 47 1.25 5.61 3.12
CA THR A 47 0.45 6.16 2.02
C THR A 47 1.25 7.17 1.24
N THR A 48 0.90 7.36 -0.03
CA THR A 48 1.55 8.28 -0.96
C THR A 48 0.49 8.94 -1.88
N THR A 49 0.94 9.85 -2.74
CA THR A 49 0.12 10.47 -3.79
C THR A 49 -0.45 9.38 -4.72
N PRO A 50 -1.74 9.45 -5.08
CA PRO A 50 -2.40 8.42 -5.88
C PRO A 50 -1.88 8.39 -7.33
N SER A 51 -1.93 7.21 -7.95
CA SER A 51 -1.84 7.05 -9.40
C SER A 51 -3.13 7.51 -10.09
N LYS A 52 -3.13 7.62 -11.42
CA LYS A 52 -4.26 8.20 -12.17
C LYS A 52 -5.54 7.38 -12.04
N SER A 53 -5.44 6.07 -11.81
CA SER A 53 -6.60 5.21 -11.60
C SER A 53 -7.21 5.36 -10.20
N VAL A 54 -6.44 5.80 -9.21
CA VAL A 54 -6.89 5.96 -7.82
C VAL A 54 -7.32 7.41 -7.52
N GLU A 55 -6.65 8.40 -8.12
CA GLU A 55 -6.85 9.83 -7.88
C GLU A 55 -8.33 10.29 -7.96
N PRO A 56 -9.16 9.82 -8.90
CA PRO A 56 -10.57 10.22 -8.95
C PRO A 56 -11.41 9.68 -7.78
N ILE A 57 -10.91 8.67 -7.07
CA ILE A 57 -11.62 7.95 -6.01
C ILE A 57 -11.17 8.43 -4.63
N HIS A 58 -9.87 8.60 -4.40
CA HIS A 58 -9.30 8.99 -3.11
C HIS A 58 -8.00 9.79 -3.28
N ASP A 59 -7.70 10.68 -2.31
CA ASP A 59 -6.56 11.62 -2.34
C ASP A 59 -5.20 11.01 -1.98
N ARG A 60 -5.18 9.72 -1.64
CA ARG A 60 -4.02 8.94 -1.20
C ARG A 60 -4.19 7.50 -1.60
N MET A 61 -3.08 6.79 -1.75
CA MET A 61 -3.06 5.34 -1.95
C MET A 61 -1.95 4.68 -1.12
N PRO A 62 -2.00 3.36 -0.88
CA PRO A 62 -0.88 2.63 -0.30
C PRO A 62 0.40 2.76 -1.16
N LEU A 63 1.56 2.90 -0.53
CA LEU A 63 2.85 2.84 -1.23
C LEU A 63 3.10 1.42 -1.74
N ILE A 64 3.04 1.20 -3.05
CA ILE A 64 3.22 -0.13 -3.66
C ILE A 64 4.70 -0.38 -3.95
N ILE A 65 5.24 -1.46 -3.38
CA ILE A 65 6.62 -1.92 -3.61
C ILE A 65 6.62 -2.95 -4.73
N LYS A 66 7.43 -2.74 -5.77
CA LYS A 66 7.61 -3.74 -6.83
C LYS A 66 8.23 -5.00 -6.24
N LYS A 67 7.79 -6.16 -6.72
CA LYS A 67 8.27 -7.46 -6.23
C LYS A 67 9.80 -7.60 -6.25
N ASN A 68 10.44 -7.09 -7.29
CA ASN A 68 11.90 -7.15 -7.44
C ASN A 68 12.65 -6.20 -6.50
N ASP A 69 11.97 -5.20 -5.94
CA ASP A 69 12.55 -4.16 -5.09
C ASP A 69 12.35 -4.45 -3.59
N ILE A 70 11.62 -5.52 -3.22
CA ILE A 70 11.33 -5.86 -1.82
C ILE A 70 12.61 -5.98 -0.99
N ASN A 71 13.64 -6.65 -1.51
CA ASN A 71 14.88 -6.84 -0.75
C ASN A 71 15.58 -5.50 -0.49
N ASN A 72 15.71 -4.65 -1.52
CA ASN A 72 16.31 -3.32 -1.37
C ASN A 72 15.49 -2.43 -0.44
N TRP A 73 14.16 -2.49 -0.54
CA TRP A 73 13.25 -1.77 0.37
C TRP A 73 13.48 -2.16 1.84
N LEU A 74 13.73 -3.44 2.12
CA LEU A 74 13.93 -3.94 3.49
C LEU A 74 15.34 -3.72 4.03
N SER A 75 16.37 -3.68 3.18
CA SER A 75 17.78 -3.71 3.62
C SER A 75 18.57 -2.43 3.35
N ASP A 76 18.08 -1.53 2.49
CA ASP A 76 18.77 -0.31 2.09
C ASP A 76 17.90 0.92 2.38
N ILE A 77 18.32 1.71 3.38
CA ILE A 77 17.61 2.90 3.83
C ILE A 77 17.63 4.03 2.79
N GLU A 78 18.68 4.13 1.98
CA GLU A 78 18.80 5.16 0.95
C GLU A 78 17.89 4.80 -0.23
N PHE A 79 17.89 3.53 -0.64
CA PHE A 79 16.93 3.01 -1.62
C PHE A 79 15.50 3.28 -1.16
N ALA A 80 15.13 2.89 0.07
CA ALA A 80 13.78 3.07 0.59
C ALA A 80 13.35 4.54 0.60
N ARG A 81 14.25 5.46 1.00
CA ARG A 81 13.98 6.91 0.98
C ARG A 81 13.74 7.44 -0.44
N ASN A 82 14.60 7.05 -1.39
CA ASN A 82 14.47 7.47 -2.79
C ASN A 82 13.20 6.89 -3.42
N TYR A 83 12.83 5.66 -3.05
CA TYR A 83 11.62 4.99 -3.53
C TYR A 83 10.34 5.76 -3.15
N LEU A 84 10.33 6.53 -2.06
CA LEU A 84 9.16 7.34 -1.68
C LEU A 84 8.73 8.37 -2.73
N SER A 85 9.62 8.74 -3.64
CA SER A 85 9.36 9.72 -4.70
C SER A 85 9.03 9.10 -6.05
N THR A 86 8.93 7.76 -6.15
CA THR A 86 8.60 7.08 -7.40
C THR A 86 7.11 7.16 -7.71
N ASP A 87 6.77 7.20 -9.00
CA ASP A 87 5.39 7.06 -9.45
C ASP A 87 4.80 5.70 -9.05
N MET A 88 3.58 5.72 -8.53
CA MET A 88 2.86 4.50 -8.18
C MET A 88 2.25 3.84 -9.42
N PRO A 89 2.16 2.50 -9.43
CA PRO A 89 1.56 1.79 -10.54
C PRO A 89 0.07 2.10 -10.67
N GLU A 90 -0.43 2.01 -11.90
CA GLU A 90 -1.86 1.97 -12.16
C GLU A 90 -2.45 0.66 -11.62
N LEU A 91 -3.67 0.75 -11.11
CA LEU A 91 -4.38 -0.37 -10.50
C LEU A 91 -5.70 -0.63 -11.20
N ALA A 92 -6.08 -1.90 -11.30
CA ALA A 92 -7.38 -2.30 -11.78
C ALA A 92 -8.44 -1.97 -10.73
N LEU A 93 -9.55 -1.36 -11.19
CA LEU A 93 -10.70 -1.00 -10.36
C LEU A 93 -11.89 -1.90 -10.69
N SER A 94 -12.61 -2.32 -9.67
CA SER A 94 -13.89 -3.01 -9.82
C SER A 94 -14.86 -2.63 -8.70
N ASP A 95 -16.15 -2.82 -8.95
CA ASP A 95 -17.14 -2.71 -7.89
C ASP A 95 -16.91 -3.79 -6.82
N ALA A 96 -16.97 -3.40 -5.54
CA ALA A 96 -16.96 -4.36 -4.46
C ALA A 96 -18.27 -5.19 -4.51
N LYS A 97 -18.16 -6.51 -4.33
CA LYS A 97 -19.32 -7.39 -4.20
C LYS A 97 -20.12 -7.10 -2.94
#